data_AF-A0A1B1I4E2-F1
#
_entry.id   AF-A0A1B1I4E2-F1
#
_cell.length_a   1.000
_cell.length_b   1.000
_cell.length_c   1.000
_cell.angle_alpha   90.00
_cell.angle_beta   90.00
_cell.angle_gamma   90.00
#
_symmetry.space_group_name_H-M   'P 1'
#
loop_
_entity.id
_entity.type
_entity.pdbx_description
1 polymer ?
#
loop_
_entity_poly.entity_id
_entity_poly.type
_entity_poly.pdbx_seq_one_letter_code
_entity_poly.pdbx_strand_id
1 'polypeptide(L)'
;MLKILSEPYLNRASRACQGLMNIRHEDVMPYQTLVKIFKKEIPYDELTHAGYLLGFFEECYISLIKDFMQEQGISRKEIIDIFELLPEQGETFYFRSALNHGGF
;
A
#
# COMPACT_ATOMS: atom_id res chain seq x y z
N MET A 1 14.16 -30.78 8.24
CA MET A 1 13.38 -29.54 8.45
C MET A 1 13.89 -28.46 7.49
N LEU A 2 13.74 -28.66 6.17
CA LEU A 2 14.36 -27.82 5.12
C LEU A 2 13.41 -27.45 3.96
N LYS A 3 12.19 -28.00 3.92
CA LYS A 3 11.20 -27.73 2.86
C LYS A 3 10.55 -26.33 2.94
N ILE A 4 10.59 -25.70 4.11
CA ILE A 4 9.95 -24.39 4.33
C ILE A 4 10.79 -23.24 3.72
N LEU A 5 12.10 -23.46 3.51
CA LEU A 5 13.00 -22.47 2.92
C LEU A 5 13.05 -22.52 1.39
N SER A 6 12.43 -23.51 0.75
CA SER A 6 12.48 -23.73 -0.70
C SER A 6 11.27 -23.18 -1.46
N GLU A 7 10.22 -22.75 -0.77
CA GLU A 7 9.08 -22.11 -1.42
C GLU A 7 9.37 -20.61 -1.54
N PRO A 8 9.21 -20.00 -2.74
CA PRO A 8 9.25 -18.57 -2.86
C PRO A 8 8.21 -17.99 -1.89
N TYR A 9 8.62 -17.07 -1.01
CA TYR A 9 7.68 -16.31 -0.20
C TYR A 9 6.81 -15.47 -1.14
N LEU A 10 5.65 -16.01 -1.51
CA LEU A 10 4.68 -15.32 -2.34
C LEU A 10 4.16 -14.09 -1.59
N ASN A 11 3.99 -13.00 -2.33
CA ASN A 11 3.45 -11.73 -1.84
C ASN A 11 4.28 -11.13 -0.69
N ARG A 12 5.60 -11.14 -0.81
CA ARG A 12 6.52 -10.61 0.21
C ARG A 12 6.33 -9.11 0.39
N ALA A 13 6.28 -8.35 -0.71
CA ALA A 13 6.08 -6.90 -0.65
C ALA A 13 4.71 -6.59 -0.06
N SER A 14 3.68 -7.34 -0.45
CA SER A 14 2.32 -7.19 0.05
C SER A 14 2.19 -7.45 1.56
N ARG A 15 2.89 -8.47 2.08
CA ARG A 15 2.95 -8.72 3.52
C ARG A 15 3.73 -7.64 4.27
N ALA A 16 4.80 -7.11 3.69
CA ALA A 16 5.54 -5.99 4.27
C ALA A 16 4.68 -4.71 4.32
N CYS A 17 4.01 -4.37 3.23
CA CYS A 17 3.05 -3.27 3.18
C CYS A 17 1.93 -3.44 4.21
N GLN A 18 1.41 -4.65 4.40
CA GLN A 18 0.44 -4.92 5.46
C GLN A 18 1.02 -4.58 6.84
N GLY A 19 2.23 -5.04 7.16
CA GLY A 19 2.84 -4.73 8.46
C GLY A 19 3.00 -3.24 8.69
N LEU A 20 3.49 -2.51 7.68
CA LEU A 20 3.76 -1.08 7.76
C LEU A 20 2.47 -0.25 7.87
N MET A 21 1.48 -0.51 7.02
CA MET A 21 0.23 0.26 7.00
C MET A 21 -0.62 0.08 8.27
N ASN A 22 -0.41 -1.03 8.99
CA ASN A 22 -1.13 -1.35 10.22
C ASN A 22 -0.37 -0.96 11.51
N ILE A 23 0.84 -0.37 11.43
CA ILE A 23 1.72 -0.17 12.59
C ILE A 23 1.09 0.69 13.72
N ARG A 24 0.14 1.55 13.37
CA ARG A 24 -0.57 2.46 14.31
C ARG A 24 -2.01 2.03 14.60
N HIS A 25 -2.41 0.83 14.15
CA HIS A 25 -3.78 0.34 14.28
C HIS A 25 -3.85 -0.87 15.22
N GLU A 26 -4.89 -0.92 16.05
CA GLU A 26 -5.17 -2.07 16.91
C GLU A 26 -5.68 -3.25 16.08
N ASP A 27 -6.58 -2.97 15.14
CA ASP A 27 -7.08 -3.94 14.17
C ASP A 27 -6.17 -4.05 12.96
N VAL A 28 -6.08 -5.25 12.40
CA VAL A 28 -5.28 -5.51 11.19
C VAL A 28 -6.17 -5.53 9.96
N MET A 29 -6.01 -4.55 9.08
CA MET A 29 -6.53 -4.59 7.72
C MET A 29 -5.62 -5.49 6.86
N PRO A 30 -6.14 -6.56 6.23
CA PRO A 30 -5.36 -7.38 5.30
C PRO A 30 -4.96 -6.62 4.04
N TYR A 31 -3.78 -6.91 3.46
CA TYR A 31 -3.39 -6.28 2.19
C TYR A 31 -4.37 -6.59 1.05
N GLN A 32 -5.11 -7.70 1.12
CA GLN A 32 -6.11 -8.03 0.11
C GLN A 32 -7.25 -7.00 0.08
N THR A 33 -7.60 -6.42 1.22
CA THR A 33 -8.57 -5.31 1.29
C THR A 33 -7.99 -4.08 0.59
N LEU A 34 -6.71 -3.76 0.84
CA LEU A 34 -6.00 -2.67 0.17
C LEU A 34 -5.98 -2.86 -1.36
N VAL A 35 -5.68 -4.07 -1.84
CA VAL A 35 -5.70 -4.41 -3.27
C VAL A 35 -7.08 -4.16 -3.88
N LYS A 36 -8.15 -4.60 -3.19
CA LYS A 36 -9.53 -4.38 -3.65
C LYS A 36 -9.90 -2.90 -3.72
N ILE A 37 -9.40 -2.08 -2.79
CA ILE A 37 -9.60 -0.63 -2.81
C ILE A 37 -8.88 -0.02 -4.04
N PHE A 38 -7.60 -0.32 -4.25
CA PHE A 38 -6.84 0.20 -5.40
C PHE A 38 -7.46 -0.20 -6.74
N LYS A 39 -7.91 -1.45 -6.87
CA LYS A 39 -8.60 -1.95 -8.07
C LYS A 39 -10.05 -1.50 -8.19
N LYS A 40 -10.55 -0.71 -7.23
CA LYS A 40 -11.94 -0.24 -7.15
C LYS A 40 -12.98 -1.38 -7.15
N GLU A 41 -12.58 -2.56 -6.66
CA GLU A 41 -13.47 -3.70 -6.43
C GLU A 41 -14.36 -3.48 -5.20
N ILE A 42 -13.86 -2.70 -4.23
CA ILE A 42 -14.64 -2.16 -3.12
C ILE A 42 -14.42 -0.63 -3.06
N PRO A 43 -15.42 0.14 -2.61
CA PRO A 43 -15.27 1.58 -2.48
C PRO A 43 -14.27 1.92 -1.35
N TYR A 44 -13.52 3.00 -1.57
CA TYR A 44 -12.83 3.70 -0.48
C TYR A 44 -13.88 4.29 0.48
N ASP A 45 -13.57 4.23 1.77
CA ASP A 45 -14.38 4.77 2.86
C ASP A 45 -13.43 5.47 3.81
N GLU A 46 -13.68 6.75 4.06
CA GLU A 46 -12.74 7.59 4.80
C GLU A 46 -12.61 7.16 6.26
N LEU A 47 -13.73 6.79 6.89
CA LEU A 47 -13.77 6.44 8.31
C LEU A 47 -13.01 5.13 8.59
N THR A 48 -13.12 4.15 7.69
CA THR A 48 -12.50 2.84 7.90
C THR A 48 -11.13 2.69 7.27
N HIS A 49 -10.84 3.38 6.15
CA HIS A 49 -9.64 3.09 5.35
C HIS A 49 -8.58 4.19 5.40
N ALA A 50 -8.93 5.44 5.71
CA ALA A 50 -7.99 6.57 5.58
C ALA A 50 -6.70 6.36 6.38
N GLY A 51 -6.80 5.96 7.65
CA GLY A 51 -5.63 5.76 8.51
C GLY A 51 -4.68 4.67 8.00
N TYR A 52 -5.20 3.59 7.41
CA TYR A 52 -4.36 2.53 6.83
C TYR A 52 -3.72 2.99 5.52
N LEU A 53 -4.47 3.69 4.67
CA LEU A 53 -3.96 4.21 3.39
C LEU A 53 -2.89 5.28 3.62
N LEU A 54 -3.06 6.17 4.60
CA LEU A 54 -2.03 7.12 5.02
C LEU A 54 -0.77 6.38 5.49
N GLY A 55 -0.92 5.39 6.37
CA GLY A 55 0.21 4.55 6.80
C GLY A 55 0.89 3.82 5.64
N PHE A 56 0.14 3.37 4.63
CA PHE A 56 0.71 2.79 3.42
C PHE A 56 1.60 3.79 2.68
N PHE A 57 1.12 5.01 2.42
CA PHE A 57 1.88 6.02 1.66
C PHE A 57 3.01 6.69 2.46
N GLU A 58 2.90 6.71 3.78
CA GLU A 58 3.92 7.25 4.69
C GLU A 58 5.07 6.26 4.90
N GLU A 59 4.73 5.01 5.24
CA GLU A 59 5.69 4.03 5.77
C GLU A 59 6.24 3.11 4.68
N CYS A 60 5.50 2.88 3.59
CA CYS A 60 6.02 2.09 2.47
C CYS A 60 6.90 2.95 1.56
N TYR A 61 8.20 2.66 1.55
CA TYR A 61 9.12 3.31 0.63
C TYR A 61 8.78 3.01 -0.85
N ILE A 62 9.13 3.92 -1.74
CA ILE A 62 8.70 3.90 -3.16
C ILE A 62 8.99 2.58 -3.89
N SER A 63 10.18 1.98 -3.69
CA SER A 63 10.46 0.69 -4.32
C SER A 63 9.60 -0.45 -3.78
N LEU A 64 9.24 -0.43 -2.48
CA LEU A 64 8.31 -1.41 -1.92
C LEU A 64 6.91 -1.29 -2.53
N ILE A 65 6.43 -0.05 -2.72
CA ILE A 65 5.14 0.19 -3.40
C ILE A 65 5.19 -0.36 -4.83
N LYS A 66 6.30 -0.16 -5.55
CA LYS A 66 6.49 -0.70 -6.91
C LYS A 66 6.51 -2.23 -6.93
N ASP A 67 7.17 -2.86 -5.96
CA ASP A 67 7.17 -4.32 -5.83
C ASP A 67 5.77 -4.84 -5.48
N PHE A 68 5.03 -4.17 -4.59
CA PHE A 68 3.64 -4.49 -4.27
C PHE A 68 2.73 -4.40 -5.50
N MET A 69 2.89 -3.35 -6.30
CA MET A 69 2.16 -3.18 -7.55
C MET A 69 2.43 -4.33 -8.53
N GLN A 70 3.69 -4.76 -8.65
CA GLN A 70 4.07 -5.88 -9.50
C GLN A 70 3.47 -7.20 -8.99
N GLU A 71 3.53 -7.47 -7.68
CA GLU A 71 2.96 -8.68 -7.09
C GLU A 71 1.44 -8.78 -7.29
N GLN A 72 0.73 -7.66 -7.19
CA GLN A 72 -0.74 -7.63 -7.20
C GLN A 72 -1.33 -7.27 -8.57
N GLY A 73 -0.50 -6.96 -9.57
CA GLY A 73 -0.94 -6.48 -10.87
C GLY A 73 -1.74 -5.19 -10.76
N ILE A 74 -1.23 -4.22 -10.00
CA ILE A 74 -1.82 -2.89 -9.81
C ILE A 74 -1.05 -1.90 -10.68
N SER A 75 -1.77 -1.11 -11.46
CA SER A 75 -1.23 -0.04 -12.28
C SER A 75 -0.90 1.21 -11.45
N ARG A 76 0.01 2.03 -11.97
CA ARG A 76 0.34 3.34 -11.38
C ARG A 76 -0.91 4.22 -11.20
N LYS A 77 -1.85 4.16 -12.17
CA LYS A 77 -3.08 4.94 -12.13
C LYS A 77 -3.96 4.53 -10.95
N GLU A 78 -4.11 3.24 -10.68
CA GLU A 78 -4.92 2.75 -9.55
C GLU A 78 -4.39 3.22 -8.20
N ILE A 79 -3.07 3.29 -8.02
CA ILE A 79 -2.47 3.86 -6.80
C ILE A 79 -2.77 5.36 -6.69
N ILE A 80 -2.55 6.12 -7.77
CA ILE A 80 -2.71 7.58 -7.77
C ILE A 80 -4.18 7.98 -7.57
N ASP A 81 -5.10 7.30 -8.25
CA ASP A 81 -6.54 7.56 -8.15
C ASP A 81 -7.03 7.45 -6.69
N ILE A 82 -6.47 6.55 -5.87
CA ILE A 82 -6.78 6.45 -4.44
C ILE A 82 -6.01 7.49 -3.61
N PHE A 83 -4.74 7.73 -3.93
CA PHE A 83 -3.92 8.74 -3.26
C PHE A 83 -4.56 10.13 -3.32
N GLU A 84 -5.12 10.51 -4.46
CA GLU A 84 -5.80 11.79 -4.69
C GLU A 84 -7.09 11.96 -3.87
N LEU A 85 -7.65 10.89 -3.32
CA LEU A 85 -8.81 10.95 -2.42
C LEU A 85 -8.42 11.21 -0.96
N LEU A 86 -7.16 11.01 -0.61
CA LEU A 86 -6.70 11.16 0.77
C LEU A 86 -6.56 12.64 1.14
N PRO A 87 -6.84 12.99 2.41
CA PRO A 87 -6.63 14.36 2.87
C PRO A 87 -5.17 14.77 2.72
N GLU A 88 -4.95 16.04 2.42
CA GLU A 88 -3.61 16.60 2.30
C GLU A 88 -2.97 16.71 3.69
N GLN A 89 -2.20 15.68 4.09
CA GLN A 89 -1.52 15.61 5.38
C GLN A 89 -0.02 15.36 5.22
N GLY A 90 0.77 15.70 6.24
CA GLY A 90 2.25 15.64 6.20
C GLY A 90 2.80 14.23 5.96
N GLU A 91 2.05 13.22 6.41
CA GLU A 91 2.30 11.78 6.26
C GLU A 91 2.47 11.36 4.78
N THR A 92 1.89 12.12 3.85
CA THR A 92 1.94 11.83 2.40
C THR A 92 3.06 12.56 1.65
N PHE A 93 3.89 13.35 2.35
CA PHE A 93 4.87 14.24 1.74
C PHE A 93 5.87 13.51 0.83
N TYR A 94 6.45 12.40 1.28
CA TYR A 94 7.46 11.66 0.52
C TYR A 94 6.89 11.07 -0.77
N PHE A 95 5.68 10.49 -0.70
CA PHE A 95 5.02 9.96 -1.89
C PHE A 95 4.66 11.07 -2.89
N ARG A 96 4.12 12.21 -2.41
CA ARG A 96 3.83 13.37 -3.26
C ARG A 96 5.09 13.94 -3.91
N SER A 97 6.19 14.04 -3.17
CA SER A 97 7.49 14.46 -3.71
C SER A 97 7.97 13.50 -4.81
N ALA A 98 7.88 12.18 -4.58
CA ALA A 98 8.22 11.18 -5.59
C ALA A 98 7.34 11.30 -6.86
N LEU A 99 6.05 11.60 -6.72
CA LEU A 99 5.17 11.87 -7.86
C LEU A 99 5.61 13.08 -8.67
N ASN A 100 5.90 14.20 -8.00
CA ASN A 100 6.24 15.47 -8.64
C ASN A 100 7.62 15.47 -9.32
N HIS A 101 8.55 14.66 -8.82
CA HIS A 101 9.92 14.59 -9.33
C HIS A 101 10.22 13.34 -10.17
N GLY A 102 9.19 12.55 -10.53
CA GLY A 102 9.34 11.36 -11.38
C GLY A 102 9.98 10.15 -10.70
N GLY A 103 10.05 10.15 -9.36
CA GLY A 103 10.50 9.02 -8.56
C GLY A 103 9.49 7.88 -8.48
N PHE A 104 8.19 8.18 -8.66
CA PHE A 104 7.11 7.20 -8.71
C PHE A 104 6.60 6.95 -10.13
#